data_AF-A0A3A1YF81-F1
#
_entry.id   AF-A0A3A1YF81-F1
#
_cell.length_a   1.000
_cell.length_b   1.000
_cell.length_c   1.000
_cell.angle_alpha   90.00
_cell.angle_beta   90.00
_cell.angle_gamma   90.00
#
_symmetry.space_group_name_H-M   'P 1'
#
loop_
_entity.id
_entity.type
_entity.pdbx_description
1 polymer ?
#
loop_
_entity_poly.entity_id
_entity_poly.type
_entity_poly.pdbx_seq_one_letter_code
_entity_poly.pdbx_strand_id
1 'polypeptide(L)'
;MMHEVYISLGSNIGDRKRFLQDAVNAINEKIGSVRNISSIYETPSWGFEGEAFFNVCLLLKTWLTPTEVLTELLNIERQLGRVRSSLKKGYQSRCIDLDILLFDDITLNTNELTIPHPQLPNRKFVLFPLVEIASEKKHPVIQKSIATLKNETSDTSDIQKITEKLISPRFNSPFANYNYIAIEGNIGAGKTTLATKIAEDFNAKLILERFSDNPFLPKFYENPKRYGFTLEMSFLTERYQAVSEQLMQLDLFKQFVVSDYDIFKSLIFSKVTLTEDEFILYRKLFYILHNQIIKPDLYVYLYQNTDRLIENIAKRGRSYEKNISADYLKRIQEEYLSFIQQSNMENTLIIDITCLDFVKNKEDYDYIIQKISNFSK
;
A
#
# COMPACT_ATOMS: atom_id res chain seq x y z
N MET A 1 -4.84 -16.46 -0.63
CA MET A 1 -3.83 -16.02 0.37
C MET A 1 -2.86 -15.10 -0.37
N MET A 2 -2.15 -14.20 0.31
CA MET A 2 -1.17 -13.34 -0.35
C MET A 2 0.18 -14.08 -0.43
N HIS A 3 0.80 -14.05 -1.60
CA HIS A 3 1.99 -14.81 -1.97
C HIS A 3 3.19 -13.89 -2.24
N GLU A 4 4.39 -14.36 -1.95
CA GLU A 4 5.66 -13.71 -2.30
C GLU A 4 6.26 -14.34 -3.55
N VAL A 5 6.62 -13.51 -4.53
CA VAL A 5 7.15 -13.97 -5.82
C VAL A 5 8.42 -13.21 -6.16
N TYR A 6 9.42 -13.95 -6.64
CA TYR A 6 10.68 -13.41 -7.11
C TYR A 6 10.76 -13.57 -8.63
N ILE A 7 10.98 -12.48 -9.34
CA ILE A 7 10.97 -12.45 -10.81
C ILE A 7 12.28 -11.85 -11.31
N SER A 8 12.92 -12.48 -12.29
CA SER A 8 14.03 -11.87 -13.04
C SER A 8 13.53 -11.17 -14.29
N LEU A 9 14.09 -10.01 -14.56
CA LEU A 9 13.89 -9.19 -15.75
C LEU A 9 15.22 -9.12 -16.51
N GLY A 10 15.18 -9.33 -17.83
CA GLY A 10 16.34 -9.19 -18.72
C GLY A 10 16.00 -8.40 -19.98
N SER A 11 16.87 -7.47 -20.41
CA SER A 11 16.68 -6.71 -21.66
C SER A 11 18.02 -6.47 -22.37
N ASN A 12 18.07 -6.69 -23.69
CA ASN A 12 19.28 -6.46 -24.50
C ASN A 12 19.02 -5.83 -25.89
N ILE A 13 17.82 -5.31 -26.15
CA ILE A 13 17.52 -4.59 -27.40
C ILE A 13 16.99 -3.20 -27.08
N GLY A 14 17.51 -2.18 -27.77
CA GLY A 14 16.98 -0.83 -27.74
C GLY A 14 17.25 -0.12 -26.41
N ASP A 15 16.28 0.65 -25.92
CA ASP A 15 16.39 1.31 -24.62
C ASP A 15 16.15 0.30 -23.49
N ARG A 16 17.20 -0.47 -23.18
CA ARG A 16 17.20 -1.56 -22.20
C ARG A 16 16.63 -1.13 -20.85
N LYS A 17 17.04 0.05 -20.38
CA LYS A 17 16.58 0.61 -19.09
C LYS A 17 15.09 0.92 -19.14
N ARG A 18 14.61 1.57 -20.21
CA ARG A 18 13.20 1.88 -20.37
C ARG A 18 12.34 0.62 -20.40
N PHE A 19 12.75 -0.42 -21.13
CA PHE A 19 12.01 -1.69 -21.13
C PHE A 19 11.94 -2.35 -19.75
N LEU A 20 13.05 -2.32 -18.99
CA LEU A 20 13.04 -2.77 -17.61
C LEU A 20 12.08 -1.95 -16.74
N GLN A 21 12.08 -0.62 -16.87
CA GLN A 21 11.19 0.26 -16.11
C GLN A 21 9.71 0.05 -16.46
N ASP A 22 9.38 -0.07 -17.74
CA ASP A 22 8.03 -0.30 -18.22
C ASP A 22 7.51 -1.67 -17.76
N ALA A 23 8.38 -2.69 -17.75
CA ALA A 23 8.07 -4.00 -17.19
C ALA A 23 7.80 -3.93 -15.68
N VAL A 24 8.64 -3.23 -14.91
CA VAL A 24 8.43 -3.02 -13.46
C VAL A 24 7.07 -2.37 -13.19
N ASN A 25 6.71 -1.33 -13.96
CA ASN A 25 5.43 -0.63 -13.80
C ASN A 25 4.25 -1.55 -14.13
N ALA A 26 4.32 -2.27 -15.25
CA ALA A 26 3.27 -3.20 -15.68
C ALA A 26 3.09 -4.38 -14.71
N ILE A 27 4.19 -4.92 -14.15
CA ILE A 27 4.13 -5.97 -13.13
C ILE A 27 3.43 -5.44 -11.86
N ASN A 28 3.78 -4.22 -11.42
CA ASN A 28 3.16 -3.61 -10.26
C ASN A 28 1.64 -3.42 -10.42
N GLU A 29 1.21 -3.02 -11.61
CA GLU A 29 -0.19 -2.74 -11.93
C GLU A 29 -1.03 -4.02 -12.11
N LYS A 30 -0.49 -5.02 -12.82
CA LYS A 30 -1.26 -6.19 -13.29
C LYS A 30 -1.09 -7.43 -12.45
N ILE A 31 0.07 -7.60 -11.82
CA ILE A 31 0.44 -8.84 -11.12
C ILE A 31 0.39 -8.63 -9.62
N GLY A 32 1.03 -7.59 -9.11
CA GLY A 32 1.03 -7.31 -7.67
C GLY A 32 2.10 -6.32 -7.24
N SER A 33 1.96 -5.83 -6.01
CA SER A 33 2.78 -4.75 -5.46
C SER A 33 4.26 -5.13 -5.41
N VAL A 34 5.10 -4.40 -6.16
CA VAL A 34 6.55 -4.55 -6.17
C VAL A 34 7.12 -4.02 -4.85
N ARG A 35 7.70 -4.91 -4.05
CA ARG A 35 8.22 -4.61 -2.72
C ARG A 35 9.68 -4.15 -2.77
N ASN A 36 10.52 -4.86 -3.54
CA ASN A 36 11.94 -4.56 -3.69
C ASN A 36 12.39 -4.74 -5.14
N ILE A 37 13.38 -3.93 -5.54
CA ILE A 37 14.03 -3.98 -6.85
C ILE A 37 15.53 -4.04 -6.59
N SER A 38 16.23 -5.01 -7.19
CA SER A 38 17.69 -5.04 -7.13
C SER A 38 18.30 -3.89 -7.94
N SER A 39 19.60 -3.71 -7.81
CA SER A 39 20.37 -2.91 -8.76
C SER A 39 20.34 -3.54 -10.16
N ILE A 40 20.64 -2.75 -11.19
CA ILE A 40 20.79 -3.25 -12.54
C ILE A 40 22.21 -3.84 -12.70
N TYR A 41 22.27 -5.04 -13.28
CA TYR A 41 23.51 -5.74 -13.59
C TYR A 41 23.63 -5.96 -15.09
N GLU A 42 24.77 -5.58 -15.65
CA GLU A 42 25.11 -5.82 -17.05
C GLU A 42 25.91 -7.12 -17.20
N THR A 43 25.52 -7.96 -18.15
CA THR A 43 26.24 -9.19 -18.53
C THR A 43 26.34 -9.34 -20.05
N PRO A 44 27.42 -9.91 -20.60
CA PRO A 44 27.53 -10.18 -22.04
C PRO A 44 26.39 -11.07 -22.57
N SER A 45 26.09 -10.98 -23.88
CA SER A 45 25.16 -11.89 -24.55
C SER A 45 25.67 -13.33 -24.48
N TRP A 46 24.81 -14.27 -24.04
CA TRP A 46 25.22 -15.65 -23.84
C TRP A 46 24.99 -16.50 -25.10
N GLY A 47 26.08 -16.95 -25.73
CA GLY A 47 26.03 -17.91 -26.84
C GLY A 47 25.68 -17.33 -28.22
N PHE A 48 25.68 -16.00 -28.38
CA PHE A 48 25.53 -15.32 -29.68
C PHE A 48 26.18 -13.91 -29.64
N GLU A 49 26.48 -13.33 -30.81
CA GLU A 49 26.91 -11.93 -30.91
C GLU A 49 25.71 -10.99 -30.76
N GLY A 50 25.71 -10.17 -29.70
CA GLY A 50 24.66 -9.19 -29.43
C GLY A 50 25.03 -8.23 -28.31
N GLU A 51 24.23 -7.18 -28.12
CA GLU A 51 24.42 -6.22 -27.03
C GLU A 51 24.34 -6.90 -25.65
N ALA A 52 24.98 -6.30 -24.66
CA ALA A 52 24.93 -6.81 -23.29
C ALA A 52 23.51 -6.73 -22.70
N PHE A 53 23.17 -7.69 -21.85
CA PHE A 53 21.90 -7.72 -21.13
C PHE A 53 21.96 -6.87 -19.87
N PHE A 54 20.93 -6.07 -19.64
CA PHE A 54 20.62 -5.55 -18.32
C PHE A 54 19.69 -6.52 -17.59
N ASN A 55 20.07 -6.90 -16.38
CA ASN A 55 19.39 -7.89 -15.55
C ASN A 55 19.02 -7.30 -14.19
N VAL A 56 17.80 -7.56 -13.75
CA VAL A 56 17.23 -7.09 -12.48
C VAL A 56 16.39 -8.20 -11.86
N CYS A 57 16.34 -8.27 -10.53
CA CYS A 57 15.37 -9.10 -9.81
C CYS A 57 14.38 -8.24 -9.04
N LEU A 58 13.12 -8.68 -9.00
CA LEU A 58 12.03 -8.07 -8.25
C LEU A 58 11.55 -9.04 -7.17
N LEU A 59 11.18 -8.50 -6.02
CA LEU A 59 10.30 -9.16 -5.05
C LEU A 59 8.95 -8.44 -5.09
N LEU A 60 7.86 -9.18 -5.28
CA LEU A 60 6.50 -8.65 -5.23
C LEU A 60 5.60 -9.48 -4.31
N LYS A 61 4.47 -8.88 -3.91
CA LYS A 61 3.36 -9.58 -3.27
C LYS A 61 2.15 -9.61 -4.18
N THR A 62 1.54 -10.78 -4.34
CA THR A 62 0.39 -10.98 -5.23
C THR A 62 -0.65 -11.91 -4.62
N TRP A 63 -1.89 -11.79 -5.07
CA TRP A 63 -2.97 -12.74 -4.77
C TRP A 63 -3.14 -13.80 -5.88
N LEU A 64 -2.41 -13.64 -6.99
CA LEU A 64 -2.44 -14.54 -8.13
C LEU A 64 -1.67 -15.84 -7.83
N THR A 65 -2.13 -16.92 -8.42
CA THR A 65 -1.45 -18.22 -8.44
C THR A 65 -0.23 -18.19 -9.39
N PRO A 66 0.71 -19.15 -9.27
CA PRO A 66 1.88 -19.21 -10.16
C PRO A 66 1.55 -19.18 -11.66
N THR A 67 0.48 -19.87 -12.07
CA THR A 67 0.05 -19.95 -13.47
C THR A 67 -0.57 -18.65 -13.96
N GLU A 68 -1.32 -17.96 -13.10
CA GLU A 68 -1.87 -16.62 -13.41
C GLU A 68 -0.73 -15.58 -13.53
N VAL A 69 0.25 -15.61 -12.62
CA VAL A 69 1.46 -14.76 -12.73
C VAL A 69 2.19 -15.02 -14.04
N LEU A 70 2.43 -16.28 -14.39
CA LEU A 70 3.07 -16.62 -15.67
C LEU A 70 2.29 -16.05 -16.85
N THR A 71 0.96 -16.22 -16.86
CA THR A 71 0.09 -15.72 -17.93
C THR A 71 0.23 -14.20 -18.10
N GLU A 72 0.19 -13.45 -17.01
CA GLU A 72 0.34 -12.00 -17.04
C GLU A 72 1.75 -11.55 -17.46
N LEU A 73 2.81 -12.23 -17.01
CA LEU A 73 4.16 -11.94 -17.48
C LEU A 73 4.26 -12.10 -19.00
N LEU A 74 3.72 -13.19 -19.55
CA LEU A 74 3.70 -13.42 -21.01
C LEU A 74 2.89 -12.37 -21.77
N ASN A 75 1.86 -11.79 -21.15
CA ASN A 75 1.09 -10.69 -21.72
C ASN A 75 1.89 -9.39 -21.71
N ILE A 76 2.58 -9.08 -20.60
CA ILE A 76 3.45 -7.91 -20.47
C ILE A 76 4.58 -7.98 -21.50
N GLU A 77 5.23 -9.12 -21.65
CA GLU A 77 6.27 -9.31 -22.66
C GLU A 77 5.77 -8.99 -24.08
N ARG A 78 4.60 -9.51 -24.45
CA ARG A 78 3.99 -9.25 -25.77
C ARG A 78 3.69 -7.76 -25.96
N GLN A 79 3.19 -7.09 -24.92
CA GLN A 79 2.88 -5.65 -24.96
C GLN A 79 4.14 -4.80 -25.12
N LEU A 80 5.25 -5.20 -24.51
CA LEU A 80 6.54 -4.54 -24.62
C LEU A 80 7.34 -4.95 -25.88
N GLY A 81 6.68 -5.60 -26.84
CA GLY A 81 7.23 -5.85 -28.17
C GLY A 81 7.94 -7.18 -28.34
N ARG A 82 7.78 -8.15 -27.41
CA ARG A 82 8.30 -9.50 -27.61
C ARG A 82 7.50 -10.25 -28.68
N VAL A 83 8.10 -10.41 -29.85
CA VAL A 83 7.56 -11.28 -30.92
C VAL A 83 8.19 -12.68 -30.79
N ARG A 84 7.39 -13.69 -30.44
CA ARG A 84 7.85 -15.09 -30.44
C ARG A 84 7.98 -15.58 -31.87
N SER A 85 9.18 -15.53 -32.44
CA SER A 85 9.45 -16.17 -33.74
C SER A 85 9.60 -17.69 -33.55
N SER A 86 8.68 -18.46 -34.11
CA SER A 86 8.62 -19.94 -34.00
C SER A 86 9.71 -20.68 -34.80
N LEU A 87 10.69 -19.97 -35.38
CA LEU A 87 11.58 -20.49 -36.41
C LEU A 87 13.07 -20.57 -36.03
N LYS A 88 13.49 -20.18 -34.82
CA LYS A 88 14.90 -20.28 -34.38
C LYS A 88 15.05 -20.90 -32.98
N LYS A 89 15.66 -22.09 -32.90
CA LYS A 89 16.13 -22.68 -31.63
C LYS A 89 17.40 -21.95 -31.17
N GLY A 90 17.40 -21.39 -29.96
CA GLY A 90 18.58 -20.75 -29.34
C GLY A 90 18.24 -19.51 -28.50
N TYR A 91 19.25 -18.99 -27.79
CA TYR A 91 19.17 -17.66 -27.17
C TYR A 91 19.03 -16.60 -28.27
N GLN A 92 18.13 -15.63 -28.06
CA GLN A 92 17.84 -14.56 -29.01
C GLN A 92 17.84 -13.24 -28.25
N SER A 93 18.23 -12.16 -28.91
CA SER A 93 18.01 -10.82 -28.39
C SER A 93 16.51 -10.56 -28.19
N ARG A 94 16.15 -9.90 -27.09
CA ARG A 94 14.78 -9.63 -26.64
C ARG A 94 14.68 -8.21 -26.09
N CYS A 95 13.55 -7.55 -26.36
CA CYS A 95 13.22 -6.26 -25.73
C CYS A 95 13.04 -6.44 -24.21
N ILE A 96 12.41 -7.54 -23.77
CA ILE A 96 12.26 -7.92 -22.37
C ILE A 96 12.07 -9.44 -22.23
N ASP A 97 12.64 -10.01 -21.18
CA ASP A 97 12.50 -11.41 -20.74
C ASP A 97 12.11 -11.43 -19.27
N LEU A 98 11.00 -12.09 -18.93
CA LEU A 98 10.43 -12.13 -17.58
C LEU A 98 10.28 -13.58 -17.12
N ASP A 99 11.04 -13.97 -16.10
CA ASP A 99 11.01 -15.34 -15.55
C ASP A 99 10.68 -15.36 -14.06
N ILE A 100 9.79 -16.27 -13.66
CA ILE A 100 9.52 -16.56 -12.24
C ILE A 100 10.69 -17.39 -11.70
N LEU A 101 11.39 -16.87 -10.69
CA LEU A 101 12.52 -17.54 -10.05
C LEU A 101 12.08 -18.43 -8.90
N LEU A 102 11.28 -17.86 -8.00
CA LEU A 102 10.80 -18.46 -6.76
C LEU A 102 9.39 -17.97 -6.48
N PHE A 103 8.59 -18.82 -5.85
CA PHE A 103 7.23 -18.50 -5.44
C PHE A 103 7.06 -19.12 -4.05
N ASP A 104 6.81 -18.28 -3.04
CA ASP A 104 6.81 -18.66 -1.63
C ASP A 104 7.97 -19.63 -1.30
N ASP A 105 7.64 -20.79 -0.73
CA ASP A 105 8.54 -21.94 -0.53
C ASP A 105 8.05 -23.17 -1.31
N ILE A 106 7.25 -22.98 -2.37
CA ILE A 106 6.63 -24.08 -3.09
C ILE A 106 7.58 -24.69 -4.13
N THR A 107 7.27 -25.94 -4.49
CA THR A 107 7.84 -26.60 -5.67
C THR A 107 6.70 -26.93 -6.63
N LEU A 108 6.89 -26.60 -7.90
CA LEU A 108 5.92 -26.84 -8.96
C LEU A 108 6.66 -27.35 -10.18
N ASN A 109 6.19 -28.44 -10.77
CA ASN A 109 6.73 -28.97 -12.00
C ASN A 109 5.56 -29.35 -12.93
N THR A 110 5.29 -28.49 -13.90
CA THR A 110 4.27 -28.70 -14.94
C THR A 110 4.92 -28.56 -16.30
N ASN A 111 4.20 -28.90 -17.37
CA ASN A 111 4.70 -28.75 -18.74
C ASN A 111 4.97 -27.28 -19.11
N GLU A 112 4.31 -26.33 -18.43
CA GLU A 112 4.36 -24.90 -18.76
C GLU A 112 5.22 -24.10 -17.77
N LEU A 113 5.35 -24.56 -16.53
CA LEU A 113 6.00 -23.83 -15.45
C LEU A 113 6.74 -24.76 -14.49
N THR A 114 7.99 -24.41 -14.20
CA THR A 114 8.83 -25.06 -13.18
C THR A 114 9.27 -24.02 -12.15
N ILE A 115 8.95 -24.26 -10.87
CA ILE A 115 9.35 -23.43 -9.73
C ILE A 115 9.98 -24.35 -8.66
N PRO A 116 11.11 -23.99 -8.06
CA PRO A 116 12.04 -22.93 -8.44
C PRO A 116 12.53 -23.03 -9.89
N HIS A 117 12.92 -21.90 -10.49
CA HIS A 117 13.46 -21.91 -11.85
C HIS A 117 14.69 -22.82 -11.93
N PRO A 118 14.75 -23.80 -12.86
CA PRO A 118 15.73 -24.87 -12.84
C PRO A 118 17.18 -24.39 -13.01
N GLN A 119 17.38 -23.26 -13.69
CA GLN A 119 18.71 -22.67 -13.91
C GLN A 119 19.10 -21.59 -12.90
N LEU A 120 18.25 -21.31 -11.90
CA LEU A 120 18.55 -20.33 -10.86
C LEU A 120 19.94 -20.53 -10.20
N PRO A 121 20.35 -21.74 -9.76
CA PRO A 121 21.64 -21.91 -9.10
C PRO A 121 22.86 -21.75 -10.05
N ASN A 122 22.63 -21.75 -11.36
CA ASN A 122 23.69 -21.85 -12.37
C ASN A 122 23.94 -20.54 -13.12
N ARG A 123 23.32 -19.43 -12.71
CA ARG A 123 23.31 -18.18 -13.49
C ARG A 123 23.64 -16.97 -12.62
N LYS A 124 24.82 -16.38 -12.83
CA LYS A 124 25.27 -15.17 -12.12
C LYS A 124 24.35 -13.98 -12.32
N PHE A 125 23.85 -13.79 -13.55
CA PHE A 125 22.97 -12.67 -13.88
C PHE A 125 21.63 -12.70 -13.13
N VAL A 126 21.26 -13.85 -12.55
CA VAL A 126 20.12 -13.99 -11.65
C VAL A 126 20.57 -13.90 -10.18
N LEU A 127 21.61 -14.65 -9.82
CA LEU A 127 22.06 -14.76 -8.42
C LEU A 127 22.56 -13.44 -7.84
N PHE A 128 23.33 -12.66 -8.59
CA PHE A 128 23.86 -11.37 -8.12
C PHE A 128 22.76 -10.36 -7.78
N PRO A 129 21.79 -10.06 -8.67
CA PRO A 129 20.67 -9.20 -8.32
C PRO A 129 19.78 -9.82 -7.23
N LEU A 130 19.52 -11.13 -7.25
CA LEU A 130 18.64 -11.77 -6.28
C LEU A 130 19.19 -11.71 -4.84
N VAL A 131 20.51 -11.84 -4.65
CA VAL A 131 21.14 -11.72 -3.31
C VAL A 131 20.86 -10.35 -2.67
N GLU A 132 20.79 -9.26 -3.45
CA GLU A 132 20.52 -7.93 -2.89
C GLU A 132 19.15 -7.83 -2.22
N ILE A 133 18.17 -8.60 -2.67
CA ILE A 133 16.79 -8.55 -2.20
C ILE A 133 16.36 -9.78 -1.39
N ALA A 134 17.15 -10.86 -1.43
CA ALA A 134 16.77 -12.17 -0.90
C ALA A 134 17.97 -13.02 -0.42
N SER A 135 19.03 -12.39 0.11
CA SER A 135 20.27 -13.06 0.57
C SER A 135 20.04 -14.38 1.32
N GLU A 136 19.16 -14.34 2.34
CA GLU A 136 18.90 -15.46 3.26
C GLU A 136 17.78 -16.39 2.80
N LYS A 137 17.10 -16.08 1.70
CA LYS A 137 16.02 -16.94 1.18
C LYS A 137 16.62 -18.29 0.79
N LYS A 138 16.06 -19.37 1.33
CA LYS A 138 16.50 -20.73 1.00
C LYS A 138 15.85 -21.17 -0.29
N HIS A 139 16.63 -21.81 -1.16
CA HIS A 139 16.09 -22.48 -2.33
C HIS A 139 15.26 -23.71 -1.89
N PRO A 140 13.97 -23.82 -2.25
CA PRO A 140 13.07 -24.88 -1.77
C PRO A 140 13.58 -26.32 -1.97
N VAL A 141 14.30 -26.58 -3.07
CA VAL A 141 14.89 -27.91 -3.34
C VAL A 141 16.31 -28.07 -2.77
N ILE A 142 17.25 -27.17 -3.12
CA ILE A 142 18.68 -27.29 -2.74
C ILE A 142 18.91 -26.98 -1.25
N GLN A 143 18.00 -26.26 -0.60
CA GLN A 143 18.04 -25.89 0.82
C GLN A 143 19.24 -25.03 1.24
N LYS A 144 19.96 -24.46 0.26
CA LYS A 144 21.00 -23.44 0.45
C LYS A 144 20.40 -22.03 0.28
N SER A 145 20.98 -21.04 0.97
CA SER A 145 20.58 -19.65 0.78
C SER A 145 21.02 -19.14 -0.59
N ILE A 146 20.35 -18.09 -1.11
CA ILE A 146 20.76 -17.47 -2.37
C ILE A 146 22.21 -16.95 -2.27
N ALA A 147 22.63 -16.43 -1.12
CA ALA A 147 24.01 -16.02 -0.89
C ALA A 147 25.01 -17.17 -1.05
N THR A 148 24.70 -18.35 -0.50
CA THR A 148 25.53 -19.55 -0.69
C THR A 148 25.55 -19.99 -2.16
N LEU A 149 24.39 -20.03 -2.82
CA LEU A 149 24.31 -20.41 -4.24
C LEU A 149 25.12 -19.47 -5.14
N LYS A 150 25.11 -18.16 -4.87
CA LYS A 150 25.95 -17.18 -5.57
C LYS A 150 27.45 -17.52 -5.47
N ASN A 151 27.92 -17.94 -4.29
CA ASN A 151 29.34 -18.24 -4.07
C ASN A 151 29.77 -19.58 -4.68
N GLU A 152 28.84 -20.54 -4.83
CA GLU A 152 29.12 -21.88 -5.34
C GLU A 152 28.85 -22.02 -6.85
N THR A 153 28.33 -20.99 -7.51
CA THR A 153 27.96 -21.07 -8.93
C THR A 153 29.19 -21.29 -9.82
N SER A 154 29.08 -22.20 -10.79
CA SER A 154 30.13 -22.49 -11.76
C SER A 154 30.17 -21.50 -12.93
N ASP A 155 29.23 -20.57 -12.99
CA ASP A 155 29.14 -19.56 -14.05
C ASP A 155 30.32 -18.57 -13.94
N THR A 156 31.13 -18.49 -14.99
CA THR A 156 32.32 -17.64 -15.06
C THR A 156 32.07 -16.32 -15.79
N SER A 157 30.84 -16.03 -16.22
CA SER A 157 30.52 -14.80 -16.94
C SER A 157 30.88 -13.54 -16.15
N ASP A 158 31.32 -12.53 -16.90
CA ASP A 158 31.53 -11.18 -16.39
C ASP A 158 30.19 -10.56 -16.00
N ILE A 159 30.17 -9.90 -14.84
CA ILE A 159 28.99 -9.24 -14.31
C ILE A 159 29.37 -7.91 -13.68
N GLN A 160 28.72 -6.85 -14.14
CA GLN A 160 29.00 -5.50 -13.68
C GLN A 160 27.72 -4.85 -13.15
N LYS A 161 27.79 -4.32 -11.93
CA LYS A 161 26.73 -3.47 -11.40
C LYS A 161 26.85 -2.08 -12.05
N ILE A 162 25.76 -1.61 -12.65
CA ILE A 162 25.75 -0.29 -13.29
C ILE A 162 25.20 0.79 -12.33
N THR A 163 25.47 2.06 -12.65
CA THR A 163 25.06 3.20 -11.82
C THR A 163 23.60 3.58 -12.00
N GLU A 164 22.99 3.22 -13.13
CA GLU A 164 21.58 3.44 -13.39
C GLU A 164 20.69 2.69 -12.40
N LYS A 165 19.57 3.33 -12.03
CA LYS A 165 18.57 2.76 -11.13
C LYS A 165 17.20 2.78 -11.80
N LEU A 166 16.43 1.74 -11.54
CA LEU A 166 15.00 1.75 -11.79
C LEU A 166 14.29 2.51 -10.67
N ILE A 167 13.23 3.21 -11.02
CA ILE A 167 12.35 3.90 -10.10
C ILE A 167 11.39 2.86 -9.54
N SER A 168 11.34 2.73 -8.21
CA SER A 168 10.33 1.89 -7.59
C SER A 168 8.95 2.47 -7.88
N PRO A 169 7.97 1.66 -8.30
CA PRO A 169 6.58 2.10 -8.43
C PRO A 169 6.03 2.78 -7.17
N ARG A 170 6.61 2.47 -5.99
CA ARG A 170 6.32 3.14 -4.72
C ARG A 170 6.66 4.63 -4.71
N PHE A 171 7.66 5.07 -5.48
CA PHE A 171 8.00 6.49 -5.65
C PHE A 171 7.19 7.18 -6.76
N ASN A 172 6.56 6.40 -7.64
CA ASN A 172 5.45 6.86 -8.50
C ASN A 172 4.09 6.70 -7.80
N SER A 173 4.09 6.48 -6.48
CA SER A 173 2.86 6.44 -5.71
C SER A 173 2.14 7.78 -5.86
N PRO A 174 0.81 7.79 -6.05
CA PRO A 174 0.00 9.00 -5.98
C PRO A 174 0.22 9.77 -4.66
N PHE A 175 0.79 9.10 -3.64
CA PHE A 175 1.06 9.66 -2.33
C PHE A 175 2.52 10.02 -2.06
N ALA A 176 3.40 10.01 -3.08
CA ALA A 176 4.84 10.24 -2.89
C ALA A 176 5.19 11.59 -2.23
N ASN A 177 4.28 12.57 -2.30
CA ASN A 177 4.43 13.90 -1.71
C ASN A 177 3.85 14.04 -0.28
N TYR A 178 3.27 12.97 0.27
CA TYR A 178 2.70 12.97 1.62
C TYR A 178 3.49 12.03 2.52
N ASN A 179 3.88 12.50 3.70
CA ASN A 179 4.41 11.66 4.77
C ASN A 179 3.30 11.14 5.67
N TYR A 180 2.20 11.88 5.81
CA TYR A 180 1.08 11.50 6.64
C TYR A 180 -0.27 11.93 6.05
N ILE A 181 -1.19 10.99 5.86
CA ILE A 181 -2.56 11.21 5.38
C ILE A 181 -3.54 10.73 6.44
N ALA A 182 -4.51 11.56 6.80
CA ALA A 182 -5.62 11.17 7.67
C ALA A 182 -6.93 11.08 6.88
N ILE A 183 -7.59 9.91 6.94
CA ILE A 183 -8.91 9.70 6.35
C ILE A 183 -9.97 10.05 7.41
N GLU A 184 -10.74 11.09 7.15
CA GLU A 184 -11.79 11.62 8.02
C GLU A 184 -13.18 11.42 7.43
N GLY A 185 -14.22 11.55 8.27
CA GLY A 185 -15.59 11.29 7.85
C GLY A 185 -16.49 10.77 8.96
N ASN A 186 -17.80 10.80 8.71
CA ASN A 186 -18.81 10.41 9.67
C ASN A 186 -18.77 8.90 10.03
N ILE A 187 -19.50 8.50 11.07
CA ILE A 187 -19.66 7.10 11.48
C ILE A 187 -20.33 6.33 10.33
N GLY A 188 -19.68 5.26 9.83
CA GLY A 188 -20.19 4.49 8.69
C GLY A 188 -19.72 4.96 7.30
N ALA A 189 -18.85 5.98 7.21
CA ALA A 189 -18.36 6.50 5.93
C ALA A 189 -17.31 5.62 5.22
N GLY A 190 -16.82 4.54 5.84
CA GLY A 190 -15.83 3.65 5.21
C GLY A 190 -14.35 4.03 5.38
N LYS A 191 -14.04 4.94 6.31
CA LYS A 191 -12.66 5.40 6.62
C LYS A 191 -11.65 4.27 6.80
N THR A 192 -11.93 3.35 7.73
CA THR A 192 -11.08 2.20 8.05
C THR A 192 -10.81 1.35 6.80
N THR A 193 -11.82 1.15 5.96
CA THR A 193 -11.70 0.38 4.72
C THR A 193 -10.78 1.08 3.72
N LEU A 194 -10.96 2.39 3.51
CA LEU A 194 -10.12 3.16 2.59
C LEU A 194 -8.66 3.21 3.08
N ALA A 195 -8.44 3.52 4.36
CA ALA A 195 -7.10 3.56 4.95
C ALA A 195 -6.39 2.20 4.84
N THR A 196 -7.09 1.09 5.10
CA THR A 196 -6.53 -0.26 4.97
C THR A 196 -6.13 -0.58 3.53
N LYS A 197 -7.01 -0.29 2.55
CA LYS A 197 -6.70 -0.51 1.12
C LYS A 197 -5.48 0.31 0.69
N ILE A 198 -5.41 1.60 1.07
CA ILE A 198 -4.25 2.46 0.77
C ILE A 198 -2.97 1.88 1.38
N ALA A 199 -3.01 1.43 2.63
CA ALA A 199 -1.85 0.85 3.28
C ALA A 199 -1.34 -0.42 2.59
N GLU A 200 -2.24 -1.31 2.18
CA GLU A 200 -1.91 -2.57 1.51
C GLU A 200 -1.31 -2.35 0.12
N ASP A 201 -1.97 -1.50 -0.69
CA ASP A 201 -1.62 -1.24 -2.09
C ASP A 201 -0.31 -0.45 -2.21
N PHE A 202 -0.16 0.58 -1.38
CA PHE A 202 0.95 1.54 -1.46
C PHE A 202 2.02 1.35 -0.38
N ASN A 203 1.91 0.27 0.41
CA ASN A 203 2.86 -0.08 1.48
C ASN A 203 3.03 1.07 2.50
N ALA A 204 1.92 1.65 2.92
CA ALA A 204 1.88 2.68 3.94
C ALA A 204 1.81 2.05 5.34
N LYS A 205 2.31 2.76 6.35
CA LYS A 205 2.08 2.40 7.75
C LYS A 205 0.63 2.75 8.11
N LEU A 206 -0.15 1.74 8.48
CA LEU A 206 -1.56 1.91 8.85
C LEU A 206 -1.70 2.23 10.35
N ILE A 207 -2.43 3.29 10.67
CA ILE A 207 -2.85 3.62 12.04
C ILE A 207 -4.36 3.55 12.13
N LEU A 208 -4.87 2.64 12.96
CA LEU A 208 -6.31 2.43 13.15
C LEU A 208 -6.76 2.89 14.52
N GLU A 209 -7.96 3.48 14.57
CA GLU A 209 -8.62 3.82 15.81
C GLU A 209 -9.19 2.56 16.53
N ARG A 210 -8.90 2.43 17.82
CA ARG A 210 -9.29 1.27 18.63
C ARG A 210 -10.56 1.55 19.45
N PHE A 211 -11.73 1.41 18.82
CA PHE A 211 -13.01 1.67 19.51
C PHE A 211 -13.57 0.50 20.31
N SER A 212 -13.21 -0.74 19.95
CA SER A 212 -13.86 -1.95 20.47
C SER A 212 -13.64 -2.15 21.97
N ASP A 213 -12.56 -1.59 22.50
CA ASP A 213 -12.10 -1.88 23.86
C ASP A 213 -12.56 -0.80 24.86
N ASN A 214 -13.25 0.25 24.39
CA ASN A 214 -13.63 1.37 25.22
C ASN A 214 -14.87 1.06 26.09
N PRO A 215 -14.74 1.00 27.44
CA PRO A 215 -15.81 0.60 28.34
C PRO A 215 -16.93 1.64 28.50
N PHE A 216 -16.72 2.86 28.01
CA PHE A 216 -17.70 3.96 28.11
C PHE A 216 -18.57 4.07 26.86
N LEU A 217 -18.13 3.53 25.72
CA LEU A 217 -18.85 3.68 24.45
C LEU A 217 -20.26 3.06 24.48
N PRO A 218 -20.47 1.83 25.01
CA PRO A 218 -21.84 1.31 25.18
C PRO A 218 -22.68 2.16 26.13
N LYS A 219 -22.09 2.60 27.25
CA LYS A 219 -22.78 3.42 28.28
C LYS A 219 -23.19 4.79 27.75
N PHE A 220 -22.39 5.36 26.87
CA PHE A 220 -22.70 6.61 26.17
C PHE A 220 -23.94 6.47 25.30
N TYR A 221 -24.06 5.39 24.51
CA TYR A 221 -25.25 5.20 23.69
C TYR A 221 -26.53 4.97 24.51
N GLU A 222 -26.41 4.49 25.76
CA GLU A 222 -27.53 4.41 26.70
C GLU A 222 -27.85 5.75 27.38
N ASN A 223 -26.83 6.53 27.76
CA ASN A 223 -27.01 7.81 28.43
C ASN A 223 -25.92 8.84 28.03
N PRO A 224 -26.11 9.54 26.89
CA PRO A 224 -25.11 10.46 26.36
C PRO A 224 -24.75 11.60 27.32
N LYS A 225 -25.75 12.16 28.01
CA LYS A 225 -25.55 13.29 28.93
C LYS A 225 -24.66 12.93 30.12
N ARG A 226 -24.72 11.68 30.60
CA ARG A 226 -23.95 11.23 31.76
C ARG A 226 -22.53 10.81 31.40
N TYR A 227 -22.37 10.16 30.25
CA TYR A 227 -21.11 9.52 29.87
C TYR A 227 -20.35 10.25 28.77
N GLY A 228 -20.92 11.30 28.16
CA GLY A 228 -20.30 12.08 27.08
C GLY A 228 -18.91 12.56 27.45
N PHE A 229 -18.76 13.31 28.55
CA PHE A 229 -17.45 13.83 28.96
C PHE A 229 -16.41 12.73 29.20
N THR A 230 -16.79 11.66 29.91
CA THR A 230 -15.89 10.54 30.18
C THR A 230 -15.46 9.82 28.90
N LEU A 231 -16.39 9.60 27.97
CA LEU A 231 -16.11 8.98 26.68
C LEU A 231 -15.17 9.85 25.84
N GLU A 232 -15.47 11.13 25.65
CA GLU A 232 -14.64 12.03 24.84
C GLU A 232 -13.23 12.16 25.44
N MET A 233 -13.09 12.26 26.76
CA MET A 233 -11.79 12.28 27.43
C MET A 233 -10.99 10.98 27.22
N SER A 234 -11.67 9.82 27.25
CA SER A 234 -11.01 8.54 26.94
C SER A 234 -10.51 8.50 25.49
N PHE A 235 -11.31 8.93 24.51
CA PHE A 235 -10.87 9.01 23.12
C PHE A 235 -9.71 9.99 22.92
N LEU A 236 -9.75 11.17 23.55
CA LEU A 236 -8.66 12.13 23.46
C LEU A 236 -7.34 11.55 23.97
N THR A 237 -7.39 10.83 25.09
CA THR A 237 -6.20 10.23 25.72
C THR A 237 -5.65 9.08 24.87
N GLU A 238 -6.50 8.17 24.41
CA GLU A 238 -6.12 7.04 23.57
C GLU A 238 -5.51 7.50 22.24
N ARG A 239 -6.15 8.49 21.58
CA ARG A 239 -5.67 9.06 20.32
C ARG A 239 -4.31 9.75 20.49
N TYR A 240 -4.12 10.50 21.59
CA TYR A 240 -2.84 11.15 21.89
C TYR A 240 -1.72 10.12 22.09
N GLN A 241 -1.96 9.07 22.89
CA GLN A 241 -0.98 8.00 23.12
C GLN A 241 -0.59 7.30 21.81
N ALA A 242 -1.56 6.90 21.00
CA ALA A 242 -1.31 6.22 19.73
C ALA A 242 -0.48 7.08 18.77
N VAL A 243 -0.82 8.38 18.65
CA VAL A 243 -0.11 9.30 17.77
C VAL A 243 1.30 9.60 18.28
N SER A 244 1.47 9.78 19.59
CA SER A 244 2.78 10.03 20.22
C SER A 244 3.74 8.85 20.04
N GLU A 245 3.27 7.61 20.25
CA GLU A 245 4.11 6.42 20.13
C GLU A 245 4.48 6.09 18.67
N GLN A 246 3.55 6.24 17.74
CA GLN A 246 3.72 5.72 16.38
C GLN A 246 4.46 6.66 15.43
N LEU A 247 4.45 7.97 15.71
CA LEU A 247 5.11 8.96 14.86
C LEU A 247 6.60 9.18 15.21
N MET A 248 7.04 8.81 16.41
CA MET A 248 8.47 8.83 16.78
C MET A 248 9.33 7.78 16.04
N GLN A 249 8.69 6.81 15.35
CA GLN A 249 9.37 5.71 14.67
C GLN A 249 9.52 5.92 13.15
N LEU A 250 9.20 7.09 12.61
CA LEU A 250 9.14 7.31 11.16
C LEU A 250 10.50 7.31 10.43
N ASP A 251 11.61 7.19 11.16
CA ASP A 251 12.90 7.64 10.66
C ASP A 251 13.82 6.56 10.05
N LEU A 252 13.35 5.34 9.77
CA LEU A 252 14.23 4.28 9.22
C LEU A 252 13.83 3.65 7.89
N PHE A 253 12.57 3.77 7.45
CA PHE A 253 12.15 3.29 6.13
C PHE A 253 11.10 4.26 5.58
N LYS A 254 11.33 4.87 4.41
CA LYS A 254 10.41 5.80 3.72
C LYS A 254 9.08 5.13 3.34
N GLN A 255 8.23 4.86 4.32
CA GLN A 255 6.82 4.51 4.19
C GLN A 255 6.03 5.70 4.73
N PHE A 256 5.10 6.24 3.95
CA PHE A 256 4.18 7.25 4.48
C PHE A 256 3.17 6.60 5.42
N VAL A 257 2.53 7.41 6.25
CA VAL A 257 1.49 6.99 7.18
C VAL A 257 0.13 7.26 6.58
N VAL A 258 -0.79 6.31 6.73
CA VAL A 258 -2.22 6.52 6.52
C VAL A 258 -2.97 6.14 7.79
N SER A 259 -3.82 7.04 8.28
CA SER A 259 -4.69 6.79 9.43
C SER A 259 -6.16 6.85 9.05
N ASP A 260 -7.01 6.15 9.79
CA ASP A 260 -8.48 6.24 9.64
C ASP A 260 -9.14 7.29 10.56
N TYR A 261 -8.31 8.11 11.20
CA TYR A 261 -8.68 9.24 12.04
C TYR A 261 -7.51 10.22 12.21
N ASP A 262 -7.83 11.45 12.59
CA ASP A 262 -6.96 12.47 13.16
C ASP A 262 -7.47 12.87 14.54
N ILE A 263 -6.60 13.44 15.36
CA ILE A 263 -6.96 13.88 16.71
C ILE A 263 -8.03 14.98 16.70
N PHE A 264 -8.15 15.83 15.68
CA PHE A 264 -9.19 16.88 15.62
C PHE A 264 -10.61 16.33 15.65
N LYS A 265 -10.81 15.07 15.25
CA LYS A 265 -12.06 14.36 15.47
C LYS A 265 -12.55 14.44 16.91
N SER A 266 -11.63 14.43 17.89
CA SER A 266 -11.92 14.58 19.32
C SER A 266 -12.63 15.89 19.61
N LEU A 267 -12.22 16.97 18.95
CA LEU A 267 -12.81 18.28 19.12
C LEU A 267 -14.21 18.34 18.47
N ILE A 268 -14.35 17.79 17.26
CA ILE A 268 -15.63 17.76 16.52
C ILE A 268 -16.69 16.98 17.30
N PHE A 269 -16.38 15.75 17.72
CA PHE A 269 -17.33 14.91 18.45
C PHE A 269 -17.72 15.55 19.79
N SER A 270 -16.75 16.07 20.55
CA SER A 270 -17.01 16.74 21.82
C SER A 270 -17.94 17.95 21.69
N LYS A 271 -17.91 18.68 20.56
CA LYS A 271 -18.82 19.81 20.33
C LYS A 271 -20.28 19.36 20.19
N VAL A 272 -20.51 18.18 19.64
CA VAL A 272 -21.85 17.59 19.45
C VAL A 272 -22.35 16.93 20.74
N THR A 273 -21.46 16.26 21.47
CA THR A 273 -21.81 15.37 22.59
C THR A 273 -21.84 16.05 23.95
N LEU A 274 -21.04 17.09 24.17
CA LEU A 274 -20.87 17.73 25.46
C LEU A 274 -21.78 18.95 25.66
N THR A 275 -22.06 19.27 26.91
CA THR A 275 -22.62 20.58 27.29
C THR A 275 -21.62 21.71 27.04
N GLU A 276 -22.07 22.96 27.03
CA GLU A 276 -21.18 24.10 26.76
C GLU A 276 -20.02 24.21 27.76
N ASP A 277 -20.29 24.05 29.06
CA ASP A 277 -19.26 24.12 30.12
C ASP A 277 -18.24 22.97 29.99
N GLU A 278 -18.72 21.75 29.73
CA GLU A 278 -17.88 20.58 29.49
C GLU A 278 -17.02 20.75 28.23
N PHE A 279 -17.61 21.27 27.15
CA PHE A 279 -16.90 21.53 25.90
C PHE A 279 -15.81 22.60 26.06
N ILE A 280 -16.07 23.67 26.83
CA ILE A 280 -15.07 24.72 27.10
C ILE A 280 -13.87 24.12 27.84
N LEU A 281 -14.10 23.28 28.85
CA LEU A 281 -13.03 22.58 29.58
C LEU A 281 -12.28 21.62 28.66
N TYR A 282 -13.00 20.78 27.92
CA TYR A 282 -12.44 19.81 27.00
C TYR A 282 -11.57 20.46 25.93
N ARG A 283 -12.04 21.56 25.33
CA ARG A 283 -11.31 22.32 24.31
C ARG A 283 -9.99 22.87 24.83
N LYS A 284 -9.93 23.31 26.10
CA LYS A 284 -8.67 23.72 26.73
C LYS A 284 -7.68 22.56 26.83
N LEU A 285 -8.12 21.39 27.29
CA LEU A 285 -7.29 20.19 27.38
C LEU A 285 -6.82 19.71 26.00
N PHE A 286 -7.71 19.74 25.01
CA PHE A 286 -7.41 19.38 23.63
C PHE A 286 -6.23 20.18 23.07
N TYR A 287 -6.25 21.52 23.17
CA TYR A 287 -5.17 22.34 22.59
C TYR A 287 -3.82 22.18 23.31
N ILE A 288 -3.82 21.85 24.60
CA ILE A 288 -2.59 21.53 25.34
C ILE A 288 -1.91 20.30 24.73
N LEU A 289 -2.68 19.24 24.48
CA LEU A 289 -2.17 17.98 23.91
C LEU A 289 -1.84 18.12 22.42
N HIS A 290 -2.70 18.79 21.66
CA HIS A 290 -2.62 18.89 20.20
C HIS A 290 -1.37 19.65 19.72
N ASN A 291 -0.88 20.65 20.47
CA ASN A 291 0.28 21.45 20.06
C ASN A 291 1.59 20.65 19.95
N GLN A 292 1.65 19.43 20.49
CA GLN A 292 2.84 18.59 20.50
C GLN A 292 2.82 17.48 19.43
N ILE A 293 1.77 17.43 18.60
CA ILE A 293 1.52 16.36 17.65
C ILE A 293 1.88 16.80 16.22
N ILE A 294 2.48 15.87 15.46
CA ILE A 294 2.69 16.04 14.02
C ILE A 294 1.35 15.98 13.31
N LYS A 295 1.10 16.97 12.46
CA LYS A 295 -0.14 17.10 11.69
C LYS A 295 -0.07 16.32 10.37
N PRO A 296 -1.19 15.76 9.89
CA PRO A 296 -1.30 15.24 8.54
C PRO A 296 -0.89 16.27 7.48
N ASP A 297 -0.19 15.80 6.45
CA ASP A 297 0.05 16.55 5.21
C ASP A 297 -1.22 16.74 4.40
N LEU A 298 -2.17 15.80 4.54
CA LEU A 298 -3.45 15.79 3.84
C LEU A 298 -4.54 15.19 4.74
N TYR A 299 -5.68 15.87 4.78
CA TYR A 299 -6.92 15.34 5.32
C TYR A 299 -7.84 14.94 4.15
N VAL A 300 -8.30 13.70 4.12
CA VAL A 300 -9.28 13.22 3.14
C VAL A 300 -10.62 13.04 3.85
N TYR A 301 -11.53 13.98 3.68
CA TYR A 301 -12.86 13.91 4.27
C TYR A 301 -13.83 13.19 3.33
N LEU A 302 -14.30 12.02 3.76
CA LEU A 302 -15.30 11.22 3.06
C LEU A 302 -16.71 11.72 3.41
N TYR A 303 -17.30 12.48 2.50
CA TYR A 303 -18.68 12.91 2.60
C TYR A 303 -19.62 11.79 2.13
N GLN A 304 -20.66 11.52 2.92
CA GLN A 304 -21.66 10.50 2.62
C GLN A 304 -23.02 10.97 3.15
N ASN A 305 -24.11 10.61 2.48
CA ASN A 305 -25.44 10.97 2.95
C ASN A 305 -25.87 10.11 4.17
N THR A 306 -26.78 10.65 4.98
CA THR A 306 -27.19 10.00 6.24
C THR A 306 -27.79 8.61 6.03
N ASP A 307 -28.54 8.40 4.95
CA ASP A 307 -29.20 7.12 4.66
C ASP A 307 -28.17 6.00 4.44
N ARG A 308 -27.14 6.26 3.64
CA ARG A 308 -26.02 5.34 3.42
C ARG A 308 -25.20 5.09 4.67
N LEU A 309 -24.99 6.12 5.52
CA LEU A 309 -24.29 5.93 6.80
C LEU A 309 -25.03 4.92 7.68
N ILE A 310 -26.36 5.04 7.78
CA ILE A 310 -27.21 4.12 8.56
C ILE A 310 -27.13 2.70 7.98
N GLU A 311 -27.22 2.54 6.65
CA GLU A 311 -27.06 1.23 6.01
C GLU A 311 -25.71 0.59 6.35
N ASN A 312 -24.63 1.37 6.30
CA ASN A 312 -23.28 0.88 6.57
C ASN A 312 -23.08 0.52 8.05
N ILE A 313 -23.63 1.32 8.96
CA ILE A 313 -23.64 1.02 10.40
C ILE A 313 -24.40 -0.29 10.66
N ALA A 314 -25.57 -0.46 10.05
CA ALA A 314 -26.36 -1.68 10.17
C ALA A 314 -25.61 -2.92 9.65
N LYS A 315 -25.00 -2.82 8.46
CA LYS A 315 -24.16 -3.89 7.88
C LYS A 315 -22.97 -4.26 8.77
N ARG A 316 -22.36 -3.28 9.45
CA ARG A 316 -21.24 -3.50 10.38
C ARG A 316 -21.65 -4.26 11.64
N GLY A 317 -22.93 -4.18 12.04
CA GLY A 317 -23.52 -5.07 13.03
C GLY A 317 -23.05 -4.90 14.49
N ARG A 318 -22.43 -3.76 14.84
CA ARG A 318 -22.03 -3.49 16.23
C ARG A 318 -23.26 -3.29 17.11
N SER A 319 -23.36 -4.08 18.18
CA SER A 319 -24.55 -4.13 19.05
C SER A 319 -24.92 -2.78 19.67
N TYR A 320 -23.92 -1.98 20.03
CA TYR A 320 -24.08 -0.68 20.67
C TYR A 320 -24.39 0.48 19.69
N GLU A 321 -24.22 0.29 18.39
CA GLU A 321 -24.49 1.33 17.37
C GLU A 321 -25.93 1.30 16.83
N LYS A 322 -26.74 0.31 17.24
CA LYS A 322 -28.10 0.05 16.70
C LYS A 322 -29.07 1.24 16.85
N ASN A 323 -28.86 2.07 17.87
CA ASN A 323 -29.77 3.17 18.21
C ASN A 323 -29.22 4.55 17.82
N ILE A 324 -28.20 4.62 16.97
CA ILE A 324 -27.69 5.89 16.46
C ILE A 324 -28.80 6.61 15.67
N SER A 325 -29.14 7.84 16.09
CA SER A 325 -30.15 8.64 15.41
C SER A 325 -29.60 9.29 14.14
N ALA A 326 -30.45 9.44 13.13
CA ALA A 326 -30.13 10.19 11.92
C ALA A 326 -29.76 11.66 12.23
N ASP A 327 -30.44 12.26 13.21
CA ASP A 327 -30.16 13.62 13.68
C ASP A 327 -28.74 13.77 14.25
N TYR A 328 -28.30 12.80 15.05
CA TYR A 328 -26.95 12.79 15.59
C TYR A 328 -25.89 12.72 14.49
N LEU A 329 -26.10 11.88 13.47
CA LEU A 329 -25.21 11.81 12.31
C LEU A 329 -25.19 13.12 11.52
N LYS A 330 -26.35 13.78 11.32
CA LYS A 330 -26.42 15.09 10.65
C LYS A 330 -25.65 16.16 11.42
N ARG A 331 -25.80 16.24 12.74
CA ARG A 331 -25.06 17.19 13.59
C ARG A 331 -23.56 16.98 13.51
N ILE A 332 -23.09 15.72 13.53
CA ILE A 332 -21.66 15.42 13.32
C ILE A 332 -21.19 15.92 11.95
N GLN A 333 -21.97 15.67 10.91
CA GLN A 333 -21.64 16.07 9.54
C GLN A 333 -21.53 17.59 9.39
N GLU A 334 -22.49 18.33 9.96
CA GLU A 334 -22.49 19.79 10.00
C GLU A 334 -21.25 20.32 10.72
N GLU A 335 -20.91 19.75 11.88
CA GLU A 335 -19.72 20.15 12.64
C GLU A 335 -18.41 19.83 11.89
N TYR A 336 -18.32 18.69 11.18
CA TYR A 336 -17.16 18.42 10.31
C TYR A 336 -17.00 19.48 9.23
N LEU A 337 -18.07 19.81 8.49
CA LEU A 337 -18.02 20.80 7.41
C LEU A 337 -17.70 22.20 7.95
N SER A 338 -18.33 22.57 9.07
CA SER A 338 -18.07 23.82 9.79
C SER A 338 -16.60 23.91 10.24
N PHE A 339 -16.08 22.82 10.80
CA PHE A 339 -14.69 22.74 11.24
C PHE A 339 -13.73 22.90 10.06
N ILE A 340 -13.92 22.16 8.96
CA ILE A 340 -13.07 22.26 7.76
C ILE A 340 -13.05 23.68 7.21
N GLN A 341 -14.20 24.37 7.18
CA GLN A 341 -14.30 25.75 6.71
C GLN A 341 -13.63 26.76 7.65
N GLN A 342 -13.81 26.63 8.97
CA GLN A 342 -13.34 27.61 9.95
C GLN A 342 -11.86 27.45 10.32
N SER A 343 -11.36 26.22 10.31
CA SER A 343 -9.99 25.90 10.76
C SER A 343 -8.92 26.23 9.72
N ASN A 344 -9.30 26.68 8.52
CA ASN A 344 -8.42 26.92 7.38
C ASN A 344 -7.43 25.76 7.19
N MET A 345 -7.93 24.51 7.28
CA MET A 345 -7.15 23.31 6.99
C MET A 345 -6.91 23.24 5.48
N GLU A 346 -5.98 24.06 5.00
CA GLU A 346 -5.64 24.28 3.59
C GLU A 346 -5.40 22.97 2.83
N ASN A 347 -5.00 21.90 3.53
CA ASN A 347 -4.79 20.59 2.95
C ASN A 347 -5.95 19.61 3.22
N THR A 348 -7.20 20.03 3.01
CA THR A 348 -8.37 19.14 3.13
C THR A 348 -9.02 18.88 1.77
N LEU A 349 -9.04 17.61 1.38
CA LEU A 349 -9.76 17.12 0.22
C LEU A 349 -11.10 16.52 0.66
N ILE A 350 -12.20 17.11 0.21
CA ILE A 350 -13.55 16.56 0.40
C ILE A 350 -13.90 15.68 -0.80
N ILE A 351 -14.26 14.43 -0.54
CA ILE A 351 -14.71 13.47 -1.57
C ILE A 351 -16.13 13.02 -1.23
N ASP A 352 -17.09 13.33 -2.10
CA ASP A 352 -18.44 12.76 -2.02
C ASP A 352 -18.42 11.33 -2.53
N ILE A 353 -18.66 10.38 -1.63
CA ILE A 353 -18.71 8.94 -1.90
C ILE A 353 -20.15 8.40 -1.94
N THR A 354 -21.15 9.26 -2.05
CA THR A 354 -22.58 8.87 -1.96
C THR A 354 -23.00 7.85 -3.01
N CYS A 355 -22.47 8.00 -4.22
CA CYS A 355 -22.75 7.13 -5.36
C CYS A 355 -21.66 6.08 -5.61
N LEU A 356 -20.67 5.95 -4.72
CA LEU A 356 -19.51 5.09 -4.92
C LEU A 356 -19.57 3.86 -4.00
N ASP A 357 -19.19 2.69 -4.51
CA ASP A 357 -18.94 1.47 -3.73
C ASP A 357 -17.50 0.99 -3.97
N PHE A 358 -16.53 1.75 -3.44
CA PHE A 358 -15.08 1.44 -3.54
C PHE A 358 -14.67 0.15 -2.80
N VAL A 359 -15.60 -0.50 -2.10
CA VAL A 359 -15.37 -1.80 -1.47
C VAL A 359 -15.50 -2.91 -2.51
N LYS A 360 -16.53 -2.84 -3.36
CA LYS A 360 -16.82 -3.86 -4.38
C LYS A 360 -16.30 -3.51 -5.77
N ASN A 361 -16.28 -2.22 -6.11
CA ASN A 361 -15.92 -1.73 -7.42
C ASN A 361 -14.52 -1.14 -7.41
N LYS A 362 -13.62 -1.71 -8.22
CA LYS A 362 -12.25 -1.21 -8.35
C LYS A 362 -12.20 0.19 -8.97
N GLU A 363 -13.06 0.48 -9.95
CA GLU A 363 -13.12 1.80 -10.60
C GLU A 363 -13.45 2.94 -9.63
N ASP A 364 -14.40 2.70 -8.71
CA ASP A 364 -14.77 3.67 -7.66
C ASP A 364 -13.59 3.94 -6.70
N TYR A 365 -12.82 2.89 -6.38
CA TYR A 365 -11.61 3.03 -5.57
C TYR A 365 -10.52 3.80 -6.32
N ASP A 366 -10.26 3.44 -7.57
CA ASP A 366 -9.25 4.10 -8.42
C ASP A 366 -9.59 5.59 -8.62
N TYR A 367 -10.88 5.94 -8.73
CA TYR A 367 -11.34 7.33 -8.74
C TYR A 367 -10.97 8.09 -7.47
N ILE A 368 -11.17 7.49 -6.29
CA ILE A 368 -10.78 8.09 -5.00
C ILE A 368 -9.27 8.30 -4.94
N ILE A 369 -8.49 7.29 -5.33
CA ILE A 369 -7.02 7.38 -5.36
C ILE A 369 -6.56 8.48 -6.31
N GLN A 370 -7.16 8.60 -7.49
CA GLN A 370 -6.85 9.64 -8.46
C GLN A 370 -7.17 11.04 -7.91
N LYS A 371 -8.31 11.19 -7.22
CA LYS A 371 -8.66 12.45 -6.55
C LYS A 371 -7.64 12.86 -5.51
N ILE A 372 -7.18 11.91 -4.69
CA ILE A 372 -6.13 12.18 -3.70
C ILE A 372 -4.81 12.52 -4.39
N SER A 373 -4.41 11.75 -5.41
CA SER A 373 -3.18 11.97 -6.18
C SER A 373 -3.09 13.36 -6.79
N ASN A 374 -4.21 13.85 -7.33
CA ASN A 374 -4.27 15.11 -8.06
C ASN A 374 -4.45 16.32 -7.14
N PHE A 375 -4.59 16.10 -5.83
CA PHE A 375 -4.75 17.18 -4.86
C PHE A 375 -3.39 17.82 -4.59
N SER A 376 -3.00 18.78 -5.43
CA SER A 376 -1.80 19.58 -5.22
C SER A 376 -2.00 20.55 -4.04
N LYS A 377 -1.03 20.57 -3.11
CA LYS A 377 -0.88 21.62 -2.10
C LYS A 377 -0.75 22.99 -2.75
#